data_AF-A0A3R8U5X6-F1
#
_entry.id   AF-A0A3R8U5X6-F1
#
_cell.length_a   1.000
_cell.length_b   1.000
_cell.length_c   1.000
_cell.angle_alpha   90.00
_cell.angle_beta   90.00
_cell.angle_gamma   90.00
#
_symmetry.space_group_name_H-M   'P 1'
#
loop_
_entity.id
_entity.type
_entity.pdbx_description
1 polymer ?
#
loop_
_entity_poly.entity_id
_entity_poly.type
_entity_poly.pdbx_seq_one_letter_code
_entity_poly.pdbx_strand_id
1 'polypeptide(L)'
;MIPIARQTDFHSCPTLIHGITPIIPVGGTVSVDGIPVARVGDITGCGAVIVSGFPHILVNDRPMAHKGSLTSHGGTITNGSHDCVGGEVNFMTSKLVVNFGTLGAVRADGSVDEELMAELLSDPKLEERARDAGALVQSSDAPFPQAPEADLPELIAVAGSQHDEAAGNKMMFIGQAVRQLKEYKREHPARPRTLIVFNSGYSEAMIDAARESADLYQAAFKTINTADELIGYINSGKDRQKHPVARFDLFSHGIPLHVSFGYQLEEEATMSLGLHNYQQFSPAAFSPTAKITSFACRTGMGNPQDLEIEGGVQLNPQSEASLAQKLANHLKVPVHAFVTRSDYKNTWGSFMDRREGEICKITSKSLPGEEWCGEWGAAMNERKGSKEKFTSTYQRSGALKPVAPGSSPYGPARGLIEFKPNA
;
A
#
# COMPACT_ATOMS: atom_id res chain seq x y z
N MET A 1 10.35 8.99 3.26
CA MET A 1 9.59 10.16 3.72
C MET A 1 8.78 9.76 4.95
N ILE A 2 9.06 10.37 6.11
CA ILE A 2 8.32 10.10 7.36
C ILE A 2 7.62 11.39 7.80
N PRO A 3 6.31 11.37 8.15
CA PRO A 3 5.60 12.55 8.62
C PRO A 3 6.32 13.27 9.77
N ILE A 4 6.47 14.59 9.65
CA ILE A 4 7.04 15.44 10.70
C ILE A 4 6.08 15.43 11.89
N ALA A 5 6.59 15.18 13.09
CA ALA A 5 5.79 15.30 14.31
C ALA A 5 5.71 16.77 14.71
N ARG A 6 4.52 17.21 15.12
CA ARG A 6 4.25 18.55 15.63
C ARG A 6 3.90 18.43 17.10
N GLN A 7 4.11 19.49 17.86
CA GLN A 7 3.50 19.59 19.18
C GLN A 7 1.98 19.40 19.03
N THR A 8 1.29 18.84 20.03
CA THR A 8 -0.11 18.34 19.94
C THR A 8 -0.35 17.02 19.19
N ASP A 9 0.61 16.51 18.41
CA ASP A 9 0.51 15.14 17.88
C ASP A 9 0.60 14.11 19.03
N PHE A 10 0.06 12.92 18.82
CA PHE A 10 -0.19 11.90 19.83
C PHE A 10 0.97 10.93 20.02
N HIS A 11 1.29 10.69 21.28
CA HIS A 11 2.15 9.63 21.79
C HIS A 11 1.30 8.47 22.33
N SER A 12 1.64 7.24 21.96
CA SER A 12 1.10 6.03 22.59
C SER A 12 2.11 5.46 23.59
N CYS A 13 1.74 5.46 24.86
CA CYS A 13 2.55 5.02 25.98
C CYS A 13 2.18 3.58 26.39
N PRO A 14 3.12 2.63 26.45
CA PRO A 14 2.84 1.26 26.86
C PRO A 14 2.63 1.10 28.37
N THR A 15 2.97 2.11 29.17
CA THR A 15 2.69 2.14 30.61
C THR A 15 1.18 2.04 30.85
N LEU A 16 0.78 1.09 31.72
CA LEU A 16 -0.59 0.59 31.91
C LEU A 16 -1.68 1.66 32.12
N ILE A 17 -1.32 2.86 32.58
CA ILE A 17 -2.27 3.95 32.88
C ILE A 17 -2.04 5.24 32.08
N HIS A 18 -1.05 5.27 31.18
CA HIS A 18 -0.71 6.49 30.43
C HIS A 18 -1.45 6.58 29.10
N GLY A 19 -1.66 5.45 28.41
CA GLY A 19 -2.45 5.41 27.18
C GLY A 19 -1.95 6.36 26.09
N ILE A 20 -2.87 7.06 25.42
CA ILE A 20 -2.55 8.01 24.36
C ILE A 20 -2.59 9.43 24.93
N THR A 21 -1.50 10.18 24.79
CA THR A 21 -1.38 11.57 25.26
C THR A 21 -0.75 12.45 24.18
N PRO A 22 -1.06 13.76 24.10
CA PRO A 22 -0.43 14.65 23.11
C PRO A 22 1.00 15.02 23.51
N ILE A 23 1.82 15.42 22.54
CA ILE A 23 3.06 16.17 22.78
C ILE A 23 2.67 17.54 23.33
N ILE A 24 3.27 17.96 24.45
CA ILE A 24 2.92 19.20 25.14
C ILE A 24 3.36 20.39 24.27
N PRO A 25 2.48 21.36 24.00
CA PRO A 25 2.83 22.58 23.28
C PRO A 25 3.69 23.49 24.16
N VAL A 26 4.96 23.64 23.80
CA VAL A 26 5.94 24.51 24.45
C VAL A 26 6.42 25.64 23.54
N GLY A 27 5.88 25.72 22.32
CA GLY A 27 6.24 26.73 21.32
C GLY A 27 7.49 26.36 20.52
N GLY A 28 7.86 27.22 19.58
CA GLY A 28 9.03 27.04 18.71
C GLY A 28 9.05 28.05 17.57
N THR A 29 10.22 28.24 16.96
CA THR A 29 10.44 29.17 15.83
C THR A 29 10.11 28.54 14.47
N VAL A 30 10.03 27.22 14.40
CA VAL A 30 9.72 26.44 13.19
C VAL A 30 8.37 25.77 13.36
N SER A 31 7.47 25.99 12.41
CA SER A 31 6.13 25.40 12.43
C SER A 31 5.79 24.73 11.10
N VAL A 32 4.93 23.72 11.20
CA VAL A 32 4.36 22.95 10.10
C VAL A 32 2.85 22.89 10.35
N ASP A 33 2.05 23.17 9.32
CA ASP A 33 0.59 23.27 9.42
C ASP A 33 0.13 24.28 10.51
N GLY A 34 0.93 25.32 10.75
CA GLY A 34 0.67 26.32 11.79
C GLY A 34 0.98 25.86 13.22
N ILE A 35 1.54 24.66 13.40
CA ILE A 35 1.85 24.08 14.72
C ILE A 35 3.38 23.90 14.87
N PRO A 36 4.00 24.26 16.01
CA PRO A 36 5.44 24.08 16.21
C PRO A 36 5.89 22.63 15.99
N VAL A 37 7.01 22.45 15.29
CA VAL A 37 7.59 21.12 15.05
C VAL A 37 8.14 20.53 16.34
N ALA A 38 7.84 19.27 16.59
CA ALA A 38 8.35 18.54 17.76
C ALA A 38 9.80 18.11 17.53
N ARG A 39 10.59 18.05 18.61
CA ARG A 39 12.01 17.71 18.60
C ARG A 39 12.36 16.75 19.74
N VAL A 40 13.52 16.11 19.64
CA VAL A 40 14.08 15.32 20.74
C VAL A 40 14.19 16.20 21.99
N GLY A 41 13.75 15.66 23.13
CA GLY A 41 13.63 16.37 24.39
C GLY A 41 12.26 17.00 24.67
N ASP A 42 11.33 17.04 23.70
CA ASP A 42 9.96 17.48 23.98
C ASP A 42 9.21 16.43 24.83
N ILE A 43 8.28 16.91 25.66
CA ILE A 43 7.59 16.10 26.67
C ILE A 43 6.15 15.81 26.22
N THR A 44 5.65 14.61 26.49
CA THR A 44 4.27 14.19 26.22
C THR A 44 3.38 14.37 27.45
N GLY A 45 2.07 14.35 27.27
CA GLY A 45 1.11 14.59 28.36
C GLY A 45 1.19 13.57 29.50
N CYS A 46 1.78 12.39 29.29
CA CYS A 46 2.05 11.43 30.36
C CYS A 46 3.43 11.59 31.02
N GLY A 47 4.22 12.60 30.63
CA GLY A 47 5.57 12.86 31.13
C GLY A 47 6.69 12.11 30.39
N ALA A 48 6.39 11.36 29.32
CA ALA A 48 7.43 10.74 28.51
C ALA A 48 8.19 11.80 27.70
N VAL A 49 9.48 11.60 27.47
CA VAL A 49 10.32 12.51 26.68
C VAL A 49 10.62 11.87 25.34
N ILE A 50 10.56 12.62 24.24
CA ILE A 50 10.96 12.13 22.91
C ILE A 50 12.48 11.92 22.90
N VAL A 51 12.93 10.68 22.64
CA VAL A 51 14.34 10.31 22.71
C VAL A 51 14.98 10.03 21.35
N SER A 52 14.21 9.97 20.26
CA SER A 52 14.77 9.71 18.92
C SER A 52 14.25 10.66 17.86
N GLY A 53 15.11 11.00 16.89
CA GLY A 53 14.76 11.86 15.76
C GLY A 53 15.83 11.85 14.66
N PHE A 54 15.65 12.72 13.67
CA PHE A 54 16.58 12.89 12.55
C PHE A 54 17.77 13.77 12.97
N PRO A 55 19.02 13.25 13.04
CA PRO A 55 20.20 14.05 13.41
C PRO A 55 20.52 15.16 12.41
N HIS A 56 20.11 15.01 11.15
CA HIS A 56 20.46 15.96 10.07
C HIS A 56 19.39 17.02 9.81
N ILE A 57 18.27 16.96 10.52
CA ILE A 57 17.20 17.96 10.42
C ILE A 57 17.04 18.56 11.81
N LEU A 58 17.55 19.77 11.98
CA LEU A 58 17.59 20.44 13.27
C LEU A 58 16.44 21.43 13.38
N VAL A 59 15.72 21.34 14.49
CA VAL A 59 14.69 22.29 14.89
C VAL A 59 15.12 22.88 16.22
N ASN A 60 15.54 24.14 16.20
CA ASN A 60 16.14 24.82 17.36
C ASN A 60 17.29 23.97 17.96
N ASP A 61 18.27 23.66 17.12
CA ASP A 61 19.51 22.91 17.45
C ASP A 61 19.33 21.47 17.96
N ARG A 62 18.10 20.94 17.95
CA ARG A 62 17.83 19.55 18.33
C ARG A 62 17.28 18.73 17.16
N PRO A 63 17.49 17.41 17.16
CA PRO A 63 16.98 16.51 16.14
C PRO A 63 15.45 16.60 16.03
N MET A 64 14.96 16.75 14.80
CA MET A 64 13.53 16.79 14.51
C MET A 64 12.86 15.44 14.83
N ALA A 65 11.75 15.47 15.56
CA ALA A 65 10.92 14.32 15.81
C ALA A 65 9.99 14.03 14.63
N HIS A 66 9.58 12.78 14.50
CA HIS A 66 8.73 12.31 13.41
C HIS A 66 7.75 11.24 13.91
N LYS A 67 6.76 10.90 13.07
CA LYS A 67 5.92 9.75 13.34
C LYS A 67 6.80 8.50 13.48
N GLY A 68 6.68 7.79 14.60
CA GLY A 68 7.52 6.65 14.96
C GLY A 68 8.68 6.98 15.90
N SER A 69 8.96 8.25 16.19
CA SER A 69 9.96 8.62 17.20
C SER A 69 9.64 7.94 18.55
N LEU A 70 10.66 7.34 19.14
CA LEU A 70 10.63 6.67 20.44
C LEU A 70 10.58 7.70 21.58
N THR A 71 10.09 7.25 22.73
CA THR A 71 10.01 8.04 23.96
C THR A 71 10.61 7.29 25.16
N SER A 72 10.94 8.01 26.23
CA SER A 72 11.57 7.45 27.44
C SER A 72 10.72 6.41 28.19
N HIS A 73 9.39 6.41 28.00
CA HIS A 73 8.50 5.37 28.53
C HIS A 73 8.40 4.13 27.62
N GLY A 74 9.23 4.04 26.57
CA GLY A 74 9.23 2.93 25.61
C GLY A 74 8.09 2.96 24.59
N GLY A 75 7.29 4.05 24.58
CA GLY A 75 6.25 4.26 23.57
C GLY A 75 6.72 5.10 22.39
N THR A 76 5.80 5.44 21.49
CA THR A 76 6.14 6.12 20.22
C THR A 76 5.18 7.25 19.87
N ILE A 77 5.62 8.16 19.00
CA ILE A 77 4.75 9.17 18.37
C ILE A 77 3.97 8.50 17.23
N THR A 78 2.65 8.67 17.19
CA THR A 78 1.73 7.85 16.38
C THR A 78 1.17 8.56 15.16
N ASN A 79 1.22 9.89 15.11
CA ASN A 79 0.81 10.72 13.98
C ASN A 79 1.81 11.86 13.75
N GLY A 80 1.57 12.63 12.68
CA GLY A 80 2.42 13.72 12.21
C GLY A 80 1.66 14.54 11.16
N SER A 81 2.32 15.52 10.55
CA SER A 81 1.79 16.28 9.42
C SER A 81 1.35 15.37 8.26
N HIS A 82 0.25 15.72 7.62
CA HIS A 82 -0.26 14.99 6.45
C HIS A 82 0.59 15.23 5.21
N ASP A 83 1.15 16.44 5.07
CA ASP A 83 1.73 16.93 3.82
C ASP A 83 3.23 17.28 3.95
N CYS A 84 3.75 17.40 5.18
CA CYS A 84 5.16 17.68 5.42
C CYS A 84 5.89 16.46 6.01
N VAL A 85 7.02 16.10 5.39
CA VAL A 85 7.79 14.89 5.69
C VAL A 85 9.27 15.21 5.90
N GLY A 86 9.91 14.45 6.78
CA GLY A 86 11.35 14.50 7.04
C GLY A 86 12.10 13.26 6.54
N GLY A 87 13.42 13.30 6.72
CA GLY A 87 14.36 12.23 6.39
C GLY A 87 14.99 12.31 5.00
N GLU A 88 14.99 13.50 4.38
CA GLU A 88 15.58 13.76 3.07
C GLU A 88 16.17 15.17 3.05
N VAL A 89 17.49 15.29 2.93
CA VAL A 89 18.22 16.58 2.94
C VAL A 89 18.97 16.87 1.65
N ASN A 90 19.11 15.90 0.73
CA ASN A 90 19.53 16.06 -0.68
C ASN A 90 19.36 14.72 -1.44
N PHE A 91 19.44 14.73 -2.77
CA PHE A 91 19.33 13.57 -3.71
C PHE A 91 20.31 12.39 -3.46
N MET A 92 21.09 12.43 -2.37
CA MET A 92 21.92 11.35 -1.86
C MET A 92 21.58 11.20 -0.36
N THR A 93 20.83 10.16 -0.04
CA THR A 93 20.01 9.98 1.17
C THR A 93 20.77 9.97 2.51
N SER A 94 20.16 10.53 3.57
CA SER A 94 20.33 9.99 4.92
C SER A 94 18.99 9.91 5.66
N LYS A 95 18.41 8.70 5.74
CA LYS A 95 17.23 8.38 6.58
C LYS A 95 17.63 7.99 8.01
N LEU A 96 18.78 8.47 8.46
CA LEU A 96 19.34 8.12 9.76
C LEU A 96 18.39 8.58 10.87
N VAL A 97 17.97 7.67 11.74
CA VAL A 97 17.24 7.99 12.98
C VAL A 97 17.99 7.39 14.14
N VAL A 98 18.27 8.21 15.14
CA VAL A 98 19.09 7.86 16.29
C VAL A 98 18.29 8.05 17.57
N ASN A 99 18.44 7.10 18.50
CA ASN A 99 17.94 7.20 19.88
C ASN A 99 19.00 7.90 20.75
N PHE A 100 18.84 9.20 20.92
CA PHE A 100 19.70 10.05 21.74
C PHE A 100 19.54 9.79 23.24
N GLY A 101 18.47 9.12 23.67
CA GLY A 101 18.35 8.61 25.04
C GLY A 101 19.34 7.48 25.31
N THR A 102 19.47 6.53 24.39
CA THR A 102 20.46 5.44 24.48
C THR A 102 21.90 5.98 24.41
N LEU A 103 22.13 7.07 23.69
CA LEU A 103 23.43 7.76 23.65
C LEU A 103 23.69 8.69 24.84
N GLY A 104 22.76 8.81 25.79
CA GLY A 104 22.91 9.61 27.01
C GLY A 104 22.63 11.10 26.87
N ALA A 105 22.33 11.60 25.66
CA ALA A 105 22.01 13.01 25.43
C ALA A 105 20.59 13.38 25.90
N VAL A 106 19.69 12.40 26.07
CA VAL A 106 18.47 12.56 26.87
C VAL A 106 18.62 11.74 28.14
N ARG A 107 18.68 12.41 29.29
CA ARG A 107 18.90 11.80 30.60
C ARG A 107 17.63 11.14 31.13
N ALA A 108 17.79 10.23 32.10
CA ALA A 108 16.67 9.51 32.71
C ALA A 108 15.64 10.41 33.42
N ASP A 109 16.05 11.60 33.86
CA ASP A 109 15.17 12.62 34.45
C ASP A 109 14.41 13.45 33.39
N GLY A 110 14.62 13.16 32.11
CA GLY A 110 14.01 13.86 30.97
C GLY A 110 14.75 15.13 30.54
N SER A 111 15.84 15.52 31.22
CA SER A 111 16.66 16.65 30.79
C SER A 111 17.49 16.30 29.56
N VAL A 112 17.71 17.28 28.68
CA VAL A 112 18.61 17.15 27.54
C VAL A 112 19.99 17.66 27.93
N ASP A 113 21.02 16.88 27.62
CA ASP A 113 22.41 17.31 27.66
C ASP A 113 22.75 18.01 26.34
N GLU A 114 22.68 19.34 26.30
CA GLU A 114 22.87 20.11 25.06
C GLU A 114 24.32 20.04 24.55
N GLU A 115 25.30 19.88 25.43
CA GLU A 115 26.71 19.78 25.05
C GLU A 115 26.99 18.43 24.38
N LEU A 116 26.52 17.34 25.01
CA LEU A 116 26.61 16.00 24.42
C LEU A 116 25.76 15.88 23.16
N MET A 117 24.58 16.48 23.11
CA MET A 117 23.75 16.53 21.91
C MET A 117 24.51 17.19 20.76
N ALA A 118 25.12 18.35 20.99
CA ALA A 118 25.91 19.05 19.98
C ALA A 118 27.14 18.23 19.53
N GLU A 119 27.85 17.59 20.46
CA GLU A 119 28.95 16.67 20.15
C GLU A 119 28.49 15.56 19.19
N LEU A 120 27.41 14.86 19.55
CA LEU A 120 26.84 13.77 18.76
C LEU A 120 26.40 14.24 17.36
N LEU A 121 25.79 15.42 17.25
CA LEU A 121 25.35 15.95 15.96
C LEU A 121 26.50 16.43 15.06
N SER A 122 27.65 16.74 15.67
CA SER A 122 28.88 17.08 14.94
C SER A 122 29.73 15.86 14.58
N ASP A 123 29.42 14.67 15.12
CA ASP A 123 30.18 13.44 14.91
C ASP A 123 29.93 12.87 13.49
N PRO A 124 30.94 12.86 12.59
CA PRO A 124 30.78 12.30 11.25
C PRO A 124 30.57 10.78 11.25
N LYS A 125 30.81 10.10 12.38
CA LYS A 125 30.60 8.66 12.58
C LYS A 125 29.41 8.34 13.48
N LEU A 126 28.49 9.30 13.65
CA LEU A 126 27.32 9.14 14.53
C LEU A 126 26.53 7.86 14.25
N GLU A 127 26.39 7.44 12.99
CA GLU A 127 25.67 6.21 12.65
C GLU A 127 26.38 4.93 13.15
N GLU A 128 27.71 4.86 13.02
CA GLU A 128 28.53 3.76 13.53
C GLU A 128 28.43 3.72 15.06
N ARG A 129 28.62 4.87 15.70
CA ARG A 129 28.48 5.03 17.16
C ARG A 129 27.08 4.64 17.65
N ALA A 130 26.04 5.03 16.94
CA ALA A 130 24.67 4.67 17.27
C ALA A 130 24.41 3.17 17.11
N ARG A 131 24.98 2.54 16.09
CA ARG A 131 24.87 1.09 15.87
C ARG A 131 25.51 0.30 17.01
N ASP A 132 26.73 0.66 17.38
CA ASP A 132 27.50 -0.03 18.42
C ASP A 132 26.87 0.13 19.81
N ALA A 133 26.26 1.29 20.07
CA ALA A 133 25.54 1.56 21.31
C ALA A 133 24.11 0.97 21.35
N GLY A 134 23.64 0.31 20.28
CA GLY A 134 22.24 -0.14 20.17
C GLY A 134 21.22 1.01 20.11
N ALA A 135 21.68 2.20 19.74
CA ALA A 135 20.91 3.44 19.62
C ALA A 135 20.38 3.69 18.19
N LEU A 136 20.78 2.87 17.21
CA LEU A 136 20.36 3.02 15.83
C LEU A 136 18.88 2.60 15.66
N VAL A 137 18.01 3.56 15.35
CA VAL A 137 16.58 3.31 15.08
C VAL A 137 16.35 3.06 13.59
N GLN A 138 17.05 3.80 12.72
CA GLN A 138 17.03 3.60 11.27
C GLN A 138 18.39 3.97 10.66
N SER A 139 18.92 3.13 9.76
CA SER A 139 20.20 3.36 9.05
C SER A 139 20.02 4.28 7.84
N SER A 140 21.09 4.99 7.46
CA SER A 140 21.13 5.81 6.23
C SER A 140 20.92 4.96 4.97
N ASP A 141 21.43 3.72 4.97
CA ASP A 141 21.35 2.73 3.88
C ASP A 141 20.06 1.89 3.92
N ALA A 142 19.16 2.15 4.86
CA ALA A 142 17.95 1.35 4.99
C ALA A 142 16.94 1.66 3.86
N PRO A 143 16.56 0.69 3.00
CA PRO A 143 15.25 0.74 2.34
C PRO A 143 14.16 0.88 3.43
N PHE A 144 13.02 1.50 3.07
CA PHE A 144 11.92 1.82 4.00
C PHE A 144 11.75 0.77 5.10
N PRO A 145 11.57 1.17 6.39
CA PRO A 145 11.43 0.19 7.46
C PRO A 145 10.25 -0.74 7.15
N GLN A 146 10.57 -2.00 6.89
CA GLN A 146 9.60 -3.08 6.98
C GLN A 146 9.18 -3.12 8.44
N ALA A 147 7.87 -3.06 8.69
CA ALA A 147 7.34 -3.36 10.01
C ALA A 147 7.98 -4.66 10.50
N PRO A 148 8.40 -4.77 11.77
CA PRO A 148 8.97 -6.00 12.29
C PRO A 148 8.05 -7.15 11.89
N GLU A 149 8.58 -8.12 11.13
CA GLU A 149 7.87 -9.31 10.71
C GLU A 149 7.52 -10.10 11.97
N ALA A 150 6.40 -9.76 12.60
CA ALA A 150 5.65 -10.77 13.34
C ALA A 150 5.31 -11.86 12.32
N ASP A 151 5.50 -13.13 12.69
CA ASP A 151 5.16 -14.34 11.90
C ASP A 151 3.65 -14.34 11.57
N LEU A 152 3.28 -13.48 10.63
CA LEU A 152 1.92 -13.15 10.26
C LEU A 152 1.72 -13.47 8.79
N PRO A 153 0.55 -14.03 8.41
CA PRO A 153 0.25 -14.32 7.03
C PRO A 153 0.30 -13.10 6.11
N GLU A 154 0.83 -13.29 4.90
CA GLU A 154 1.01 -12.24 3.89
C GLU A 154 -0.29 -11.94 3.12
N LEU A 155 -0.49 -10.65 2.77
CA LEU A 155 -1.59 -10.18 1.94
C LEU A 155 -1.06 -9.65 0.61
N ILE A 156 -1.46 -10.26 -0.52
CA ILE A 156 -0.84 -10.01 -1.83
C ILE A 156 -1.89 -9.47 -2.81
N ALA A 157 -1.62 -8.30 -3.36
CA ALA A 157 -2.37 -7.72 -4.47
C ALA A 157 -1.52 -7.75 -5.75
N VAL A 158 -2.07 -8.26 -6.85
CA VAL A 158 -1.38 -8.37 -8.15
C VAL A 158 -2.08 -7.50 -9.19
N ALA A 159 -1.31 -6.66 -9.87
CA ALA A 159 -1.76 -5.91 -11.05
C ALA A 159 -1.15 -6.51 -12.31
N GLY A 160 -1.99 -6.88 -13.27
CA GLY A 160 -1.58 -7.22 -14.63
C GLY A 160 -1.19 -5.98 -15.43
N SER A 161 -0.55 -6.23 -16.56
CA SER A 161 -0.23 -5.26 -17.61
C SER A 161 -1.48 -4.79 -18.36
N GLN A 162 -1.34 -3.67 -19.06
CA GLN A 162 -2.42 -3.07 -19.84
C GLN A 162 -1.93 -2.62 -21.22
N HIS A 163 -2.57 -3.15 -22.27
CA HIS A 163 -2.32 -2.74 -23.67
C HIS A 163 -3.05 -1.44 -24.05
N ASP A 164 -4.15 -1.10 -23.37
CA ASP A 164 -4.93 0.10 -23.68
C ASP A 164 -4.21 1.37 -23.20
N GLU A 165 -3.86 2.25 -24.16
CA GLU A 165 -3.19 3.53 -23.94
C GLU A 165 -4.12 4.69 -23.53
N ALA A 166 -5.44 4.46 -23.48
CA ALA A 166 -6.37 5.47 -23.02
C ALA A 166 -6.04 5.86 -21.57
N ALA A 167 -5.96 7.16 -21.32
CA ALA A 167 -5.54 7.71 -20.03
C ALA A 167 -6.37 7.19 -18.84
N GLY A 168 -7.63 6.82 -19.03
CA GLY A 168 -8.47 6.25 -17.97
C GLY A 168 -8.17 4.77 -17.66
N ASN A 169 -7.65 4.02 -18.63
CA ASN A 169 -7.56 2.57 -18.60
C ASN A 169 -6.15 2.08 -18.28
N LYS A 170 -5.12 2.78 -18.79
CA LYS A 170 -3.71 2.34 -18.71
C LYS A 170 -3.31 1.87 -17.30
N MET A 171 -3.56 2.71 -16.29
CA MET A 171 -3.18 2.47 -14.89
C MET A 171 -4.26 1.82 -14.02
N MET A 172 -5.39 1.37 -14.60
CA MET A 172 -6.56 0.97 -13.80
C MET A 172 -6.31 -0.28 -12.93
N PHE A 173 -5.53 -1.26 -13.42
CA PHE A 173 -5.19 -2.47 -12.65
C PHE A 173 -4.30 -2.16 -11.46
N ILE A 174 -3.24 -1.37 -11.68
CA ILE A 174 -2.37 -0.86 -10.60
C ILE A 174 -3.20 -0.06 -9.60
N GLY A 175 -4.08 0.83 -10.07
CA GLY A 175 -4.97 1.62 -9.21
C GLY A 175 -5.84 0.75 -8.30
N GLN A 176 -6.43 -0.33 -8.83
CA GLN A 176 -7.24 -1.27 -8.04
C GLN A 176 -6.41 -2.10 -7.07
N ALA A 177 -5.21 -2.56 -7.48
CA ALA A 177 -4.30 -3.26 -6.58
C ALA A 177 -3.84 -2.37 -5.41
N VAL A 178 -3.56 -1.09 -5.67
CA VAL A 178 -3.25 -0.09 -4.63
C VAL A 178 -4.47 0.19 -3.73
N ARG A 179 -5.68 0.25 -4.30
CA ARG A 179 -6.91 0.32 -3.48
C ARG A 179 -7.00 -0.90 -2.55
N GLN A 180 -6.66 -2.09 -3.04
CA GLN A 180 -6.67 -3.30 -2.22
C GLN A 180 -5.64 -3.24 -1.08
N LEU A 181 -4.48 -2.63 -1.31
CA LEU A 181 -3.53 -2.34 -0.23
C LEU A 181 -4.16 -1.45 0.86
N LYS A 182 -4.90 -0.40 0.48
CA LYS A 182 -5.62 0.45 1.45
C LYS A 182 -6.54 -0.38 2.34
N GLU A 183 -7.33 -1.29 1.74
CA GLU A 183 -8.23 -2.17 2.47
C GLU A 183 -7.48 -3.14 3.39
N TYR A 184 -6.40 -3.77 2.90
CA TYR A 184 -5.56 -4.62 3.74
C TYR A 184 -5.00 -3.89 4.95
N LYS A 185 -4.55 -2.65 4.78
CA LYS A 185 -4.00 -1.86 5.90
C LYS A 185 -5.08 -1.51 6.91
N ARG A 186 -6.30 -1.20 6.44
CA ARG A 186 -7.47 -0.92 7.28
C ARG A 186 -7.90 -2.13 8.10
N GLU A 187 -7.96 -3.31 7.48
CA GLU A 187 -8.47 -4.53 8.10
C GLU A 187 -7.41 -5.29 8.92
N HIS A 188 -6.15 -5.23 8.48
CA HIS A 188 -5.05 -6.02 9.01
C HIS A 188 -3.76 -5.17 9.11
N PRO A 189 -3.72 -4.15 10.00
CA PRO A 189 -2.66 -3.14 9.99
C PRO A 189 -1.26 -3.67 10.26
N ALA A 190 -1.14 -4.83 10.93
CA ALA A 190 0.13 -5.45 11.30
C ALA A 190 0.60 -6.56 10.34
N ARG A 191 -0.25 -7.05 9.42
CA ARG A 191 0.15 -8.13 8.51
C ARG A 191 1.09 -7.60 7.42
N PRO A 192 2.08 -8.38 6.97
CA PRO A 192 2.89 -8.02 5.82
C PRO A 192 2.03 -8.02 4.56
N ARG A 193 2.33 -7.10 3.65
CA ARG A 193 1.54 -6.89 2.43
C ARG A 193 2.46 -6.63 1.26
N THR A 194 2.09 -7.09 0.08
CA THR A 194 2.91 -6.97 -1.12
C THR A 194 2.06 -6.56 -2.31
N LEU A 195 2.54 -5.57 -3.07
CA LEU A 195 2.06 -5.24 -4.39
C LEU A 195 2.99 -5.86 -5.42
N ILE A 196 2.43 -6.72 -6.27
CA ILE A 196 3.12 -7.30 -7.42
C ILE A 196 2.56 -6.66 -8.69
N VAL A 197 3.43 -6.19 -9.59
CA VAL A 197 3.03 -5.55 -10.85
C VAL A 197 3.69 -6.28 -12.01
N PHE A 198 2.91 -6.72 -12.99
CA PHE A 198 3.45 -7.14 -14.28
C PHE A 198 3.97 -5.91 -15.03
N ASN A 199 5.25 -5.93 -15.37
CA ASN A 199 5.98 -4.74 -15.81
C ASN A 199 5.68 -4.35 -17.28
N SER A 200 5.39 -5.33 -18.15
CA SER A 200 5.19 -5.08 -19.58
C SER A 200 4.10 -4.04 -19.82
N GLY A 201 4.33 -3.16 -20.80
CA GLY A 201 3.41 -2.08 -21.14
C GLY A 201 3.41 -0.87 -20.19
N TYR A 202 4.17 -0.85 -19.09
CA TYR A 202 4.27 0.32 -18.21
C TYR A 202 5.60 1.05 -18.37
N SER A 203 5.57 2.38 -18.36
CA SER A 203 6.80 3.18 -18.32
C SER A 203 7.42 3.19 -16.93
N GLU A 204 8.71 3.53 -16.84
CA GLU A 204 9.42 3.65 -15.55
C GLU A 204 8.69 4.59 -14.58
N ALA A 205 8.23 5.75 -15.06
CA ALA A 205 7.46 6.70 -14.26
C ALA A 205 6.13 6.13 -13.72
N MET A 206 5.48 5.23 -14.46
CA MET A 206 4.27 4.54 -14.01
C MET A 206 4.58 3.50 -12.92
N ILE A 207 5.67 2.75 -13.09
CA ILE A 207 6.15 1.76 -12.12
C ILE A 207 6.60 2.46 -10.83
N ASP A 208 7.29 3.60 -10.92
CA ASP A 208 7.69 4.40 -9.77
C ASP A 208 6.47 4.93 -9.02
N ALA A 209 5.46 5.43 -9.73
CA ALA A 209 4.21 5.86 -9.11
C ALA A 209 3.49 4.70 -8.38
N ALA A 210 3.56 3.47 -8.92
CA ALA A 210 3.04 2.27 -8.26
C ALA A 210 3.84 1.92 -7.00
N ARG A 211 5.17 2.01 -7.05
CA ARG A 211 6.05 1.80 -5.90
C ARG A 211 5.79 2.82 -4.79
N GLU A 212 5.70 4.10 -5.13
CA GLU A 212 5.36 5.18 -4.20
C GLU A 212 4.01 4.98 -3.50
N SER A 213 3.07 4.32 -4.19
CA SER A 213 1.75 3.96 -3.66
C SER A 213 1.79 2.74 -2.75
N ALA A 214 2.64 1.75 -3.06
CA ALA A 214 2.90 0.64 -2.15
C ALA A 214 3.52 1.12 -0.83
N ASP A 215 4.48 2.05 -0.91
CA ASP A 215 5.14 2.67 0.25
C ASP A 215 4.14 3.40 1.16
N LEU A 216 3.17 4.13 0.59
CA LEU A 216 2.11 4.81 1.35
C LEU A 216 1.39 3.87 2.31
N TYR A 217 1.22 2.61 1.90
CA TYR A 217 0.53 1.61 2.71
C TYR A 217 1.47 0.72 3.53
N GLN A 218 2.80 0.88 3.42
CA GLN A 218 3.80 -0.03 3.96
C GLN A 218 3.69 -1.43 3.33
N ALA A 219 3.65 -1.50 2.00
CA ALA A 219 3.69 -2.76 1.25
C ALA A 219 5.08 -2.95 0.64
N ALA A 220 5.56 -4.19 0.59
CA ALA A 220 6.63 -4.53 -0.32
C ALA A 220 6.16 -4.35 -1.77
N PHE A 221 7.08 -4.02 -2.67
CA PHE A 221 6.81 -3.81 -4.08
C PHE A 221 7.68 -4.73 -4.92
N LYS A 222 7.07 -5.41 -5.89
CA LYS A 222 7.79 -6.29 -6.82
C LYS A 222 7.26 -6.12 -8.23
N THR A 223 8.16 -5.97 -9.19
CA THR A 223 7.85 -6.12 -10.61
C THR A 223 8.19 -7.53 -11.06
N ILE A 224 7.36 -8.07 -11.95
CA ILE A 224 7.56 -9.38 -12.59
C ILE A 224 7.22 -9.28 -14.08
N ASN A 225 7.69 -10.24 -14.87
CA ASN A 225 7.44 -10.28 -16.31
C ASN A 225 6.68 -11.52 -16.77
N THR A 226 6.56 -12.55 -15.93
CA THR A 226 5.95 -13.83 -16.32
C THR A 226 5.06 -14.41 -15.22
N ALA A 227 4.12 -15.27 -15.62
CA ALA A 227 3.31 -16.05 -14.68
C ALA A 227 4.17 -17.02 -13.85
N ASP A 228 5.28 -17.51 -14.38
CA ASP A 228 6.21 -18.37 -13.66
C ASP A 228 6.92 -17.61 -12.53
N GLU A 229 7.28 -16.34 -12.75
CA GLU A 229 7.81 -15.47 -11.68
C GLU A 229 6.76 -15.22 -10.57
N LEU A 230 5.49 -15.04 -10.95
CA LEU A 230 4.39 -14.94 -9.99
C LEU A 230 4.26 -16.23 -9.17
N ILE A 231 4.18 -17.39 -9.83
CA ILE A 231 4.08 -18.70 -9.20
C ILE A 231 5.28 -18.94 -8.28
N GLY A 232 6.48 -18.63 -8.75
CA GLY A 232 7.71 -18.70 -7.97
C GLY A 232 7.61 -17.86 -6.69
N TYR A 233 7.20 -16.60 -6.79
CA TYR A 233 7.03 -15.75 -5.61
C TYR A 233 5.96 -16.27 -4.65
N ILE A 234 4.83 -16.77 -5.15
CA ILE A 234 3.80 -17.35 -4.28
C ILE A 234 4.34 -18.59 -3.57
N ASN A 235 5.09 -19.44 -4.25
CA ASN A 235 5.61 -20.68 -3.67
C ASN A 235 6.74 -20.47 -2.66
N SER A 236 7.61 -19.47 -2.87
CA SER A 236 8.85 -19.34 -2.11
C SER A 236 9.21 -17.93 -1.65
N GLY A 237 8.33 -16.94 -1.83
CA GLY A 237 8.57 -15.52 -1.56
C GLY A 237 9.04 -15.21 -0.13
N LYS A 238 8.16 -14.71 0.75
CA LYS A 238 8.49 -14.69 2.18
C LYS A 238 8.60 -16.13 2.69
N ASP A 239 9.30 -16.36 3.80
CA ASP A 239 9.36 -17.69 4.45
C ASP A 239 7.92 -18.19 4.67
N ARG A 240 7.43 -19.12 3.84
CA ARG A 240 6.02 -19.52 3.79
C ARG A 240 5.58 -20.27 5.05
N GLN A 241 6.52 -20.75 5.86
CA GLN A 241 6.21 -21.33 7.16
C GLN A 241 5.83 -20.24 8.18
N LYS A 242 6.42 -19.05 8.07
CA LYS A 242 6.15 -17.89 8.94
C LYS A 242 5.11 -16.94 8.37
N HIS A 243 5.12 -16.79 7.06
CA HIS A 243 4.29 -15.86 6.29
C HIS A 243 3.54 -16.60 5.17
N PRO A 244 2.64 -17.54 5.52
CA PRO A 244 1.78 -18.17 4.53
C PRO A 244 0.88 -17.11 3.88
N VAL A 245 0.48 -17.32 2.63
CA VAL A 245 -0.40 -16.39 1.92
C VAL A 245 -1.81 -16.46 2.51
N ALA A 246 -2.32 -15.36 3.05
CA ALA A 246 -3.70 -15.26 3.57
C ALA A 246 -4.66 -14.57 2.60
N ARG A 247 -4.17 -13.64 1.78
CA ARG A 247 -4.95 -12.98 0.72
C ARG A 247 -4.17 -12.97 -0.58
N PHE A 248 -4.86 -13.31 -1.67
CA PHE A 248 -4.29 -13.26 -3.01
C PHE A 248 -5.34 -12.68 -3.96
N ASP A 249 -5.26 -11.39 -4.21
CA ASP A 249 -6.25 -10.64 -4.98
C ASP A 249 -5.64 -10.19 -6.33
N LEU A 250 -6.26 -10.60 -7.45
CA LEU A 250 -5.74 -10.45 -8.83
C LEU A 250 -6.55 -9.43 -9.63
N PHE A 251 -5.89 -8.41 -10.19
CA PHE A 251 -6.50 -7.36 -11.01
C PHE A 251 -5.88 -7.37 -12.41
N SER A 252 -6.63 -7.79 -13.42
CA SER A 252 -6.13 -7.94 -14.79
C SER A 252 -7.28 -8.16 -15.77
N HIS A 253 -6.92 -8.31 -17.05
CA HIS A 253 -7.83 -8.85 -18.05
C HIS A 253 -8.10 -10.34 -17.81
N GLY A 254 -9.17 -10.84 -18.42
CA GLY A 254 -9.53 -12.24 -18.32
C GLY A 254 -10.38 -12.73 -19.48
N ILE A 255 -10.18 -14.00 -19.78
CA ILE A 255 -10.99 -14.77 -20.71
C ILE A 255 -11.35 -16.07 -19.99
N PRO A 256 -12.38 -16.81 -20.43
CA PRO A 256 -12.69 -18.08 -19.80
C PRO A 256 -11.45 -18.97 -19.68
N LEU A 257 -11.30 -19.66 -18.55
CA LEU A 257 -10.16 -20.53 -18.23
C LEU A 257 -8.79 -19.85 -18.04
N HIS A 258 -8.69 -18.51 -18.15
CA HIS A 258 -7.43 -17.78 -17.98
C HIS A 258 -7.59 -16.47 -17.18
N VAL A 259 -6.60 -16.17 -16.35
CA VAL A 259 -6.28 -14.82 -15.90
C VAL A 259 -5.15 -14.30 -16.79
N SER A 260 -5.44 -13.28 -17.60
CA SER A 260 -4.53 -12.78 -18.63
C SER A 260 -3.86 -11.51 -18.16
N PHE A 261 -2.71 -11.64 -17.52
CA PHE A 261 -1.94 -10.49 -17.03
C PHE A 261 -1.34 -9.66 -18.17
N GLY A 262 -1.09 -10.26 -19.34
CA GLY A 262 -0.53 -9.58 -20.52
C GLY A 262 -1.44 -9.54 -21.74
N TYR A 263 -2.77 -9.51 -21.56
CA TYR A 263 -3.73 -9.63 -22.67
C TYR A 263 -3.46 -8.63 -23.80
N GLN A 264 -3.33 -9.13 -25.04
CA GLN A 264 -3.01 -8.38 -26.26
C GLN A 264 -1.64 -7.69 -26.28
N LEU A 265 -0.71 -8.10 -25.40
CA LEU A 265 0.70 -7.73 -25.48
C LEU A 265 1.50 -8.82 -26.20
N GLU A 266 2.68 -8.47 -26.69
CA GLU A 266 3.56 -9.41 -27.40
C GLU A 266 3.92 -10.63 -26.54
N GLU A 267 4.08 -10.44 -25.23
CA GLU A 267 4.42 -11.51 -24.29
C GLU A 267 3.18 -12.15 -23.60
N GLU A 268 1.97 -12.00 -24.14
CA GLU A 268 0.72 -12.52 -23.55
C GLU A 268 0.83 -13.99 -23.09
N ALA A 269 1.47 -14.83 -23.90
CA ALA A 269 1.60 -16.26 -23.66
C ALA A 269 2.36 -16.59 -22.35
N THR A 270 3.34 -15.78 -21.97
CA THR A 270 4.12 -15.97 -20.73
C THR A 270 3.48 -15.28 -19.53
N MET A 271 2.51 -14.39 -19.77
CA MET A 271 1.79 -13.60 -18.76
C MET A 271 0.35 -14.10 -18.56
N SER A 272 0.14 -15.41 -18.61
CA SER A 272 -1.19 -16.02 -18.42
C SER A 272 -1.16 -17.09 -17.32
N LEU A 273 -2.10 -17.01 -16.39
CA LEU A 273 -2.42 -18.10 -15.47
C LEU A 273 -3.63 -18.84 -16.02
N GLY A 274 -3.49 -20.13 -16.30
CA GLY A 274 -4.53 -20.95 -16.90
C GLY A 274 -4.39 -22.43 -16.60
N LEU A 275 -5.05 -23.26 -17.41
CA LEU A 275 -5.13 -24.72 -17.18
C LEU A 275 -3.78 -25.45 -17.22
N HIS A 276 -2.76 -24.86 -17.83
CA HIS A 276 -1.45 -25.48 -18.01
C HIS A 276 -0.50 -25.24 -16.82
N ASN A 277 -0.69 -24.18 -16.03
CA ASN A 277 0.25 -23.79 -14.97
C ASN A 277 -0.38 -23.57 -13.59
N TYR A 278 -1.71 -23.55 -13.44
CA TYR A 278 -2.33 -23.32 -12.13
C TYR A 278 -1.94 -24.33 -11.04
N GLN A 279 -1.63 -25.58 -11.44
CA GLN A 279 -1.21 -26.63 -10.51
C GLN A 279 0.20 -26.44 -9.95
N GLN A 280 0.97 -25.52 -10.54
CA GLN A 280 2.33 -25.23 -10.07
C GLN A 280 2.33 -24.39 -8.78
N PHE A 281 1.22 -23.75 -8.42
CA PHE A 281 1.09 -23.17 -7.09
C PHE A 281 1.11 -24.28 -6.03
N SER A 282 1.95 -24.11 -5.01
CA SER A 282 2.06 -25.03 -3.88
C SER A 282 0.93 -24.77 -2.88
N PRO A 283 0.06 -25.75 -2.58
CA PRO A 283 -0.97 -25.58 -1.56
C PRO A 283 -0.38 -25.23 -0.18
N ALA A 284 0.83 -25.72 0.12
CA ALA A 284 1.53 -25.45 1.38
C ALA A 284 1.99 -23.98 1.53
N ALA A 285 2.01 -23.20 0.45
CA ALA A 285 2.32 -21.78 0.52
C ALA A 285 1.15 -20.92 1.06
N PHE A 286 -0.06 -21.48 1.09
CA PHE A 286 -1.27 -20.78 1.51
C PHE A 286 -1.66 -21.12 2.94
N SER A 287 -2.20 -20.13 3.64
CA SER A 287 -2.86 -20.35 4.92
C SER A 287 -4.10 -21.24 4.73
N PRO A 288 -4.45 -22.14 5.66
CA PRO A 288 -5.69 -22.91 5.59
C PRO A 288 -6.97 -22.06 5.50
N THR A 289 -6.90 -20.80 5.95
CA THR A 289 -8.01 -19.83 5.89
C THR A 289 -7.81 -18.78 4.80
N ALA A 290 -6.92 -19.02 3.85
CA ALA A 290 -6.63 -18.06 2.79
C ALA A 290 -7.87 -17.79 1.93
N LYS A 291 -7.93 -16.59 1.36
CA LYS A 291 -8.95 -16.23 0.37
C LYS A 291 -8.27 -15.72 -0.88
N ILE A 292 -8.66 -16.29 -2.02
CA ILE A 292 -8.20 -15.85 -3.33
C ILE A 292 -9.36 -15.10 -4.00
N THR A 293 -9.08 -13.97 -4.63
CA THR A 293 -10.08 -13.26 -5.44
C THR A 293 -9.50 -12.94 -6.80
N SER A 294 -10.19 -13.34 -7.86
CA SER A 294 -9.91 -12.88 -9.22
C SER A 294 -10.92 -11.81 -9.61
N PHE A 295 -10.42 -10.61 -9.87
CA PHE A 295 -11.16 -9.53 -10.52
C PHE A 295 -10.93 -9.53 -12.04
N ALA A 296 -10.28 -10.55 -12.58
CA ALA A 296 -10.21 -10.75 -14.02
C ALA A 296 -11.57 -11.20 -14.59
N CYS A 297 -11.84 -10.80 -15.83
CA CYS A 297 -13.10 -11.12 -16.50
C CYS A 297 -13.27 -12.64 -16.61
N ARG A 298 -14.43 -13.17 -16.23
CA ARG A 298 -14.86 -14.55 -16.53
C ARG A 298 -13.94 -15.66 -15.98
N THR A 299 -13.14 -15.41 -14.94
CA THR A 299 -12.33 -16.48 -14.30
C THR A 299 -13.19 -17.62 -13.75
N GLY A 300 -14.43 -17.32 -13.36
CA GLY A 300 -15.43 -18.30 -12.92
C GLY A 300 -16.18 -19.03 -14.04
N MET A 301 -15.81 -18.80 -15.31
CA MET A 301 -16.44 -19.44 -16.48
C MET A 301 -15.59 -20.60 -16.99
N GLY A 302 -16.23 -21.74 -17.24
CA GLY A 302 -15.58 -22.94 -17.80
C GLY A 302 -15.73 -23.09 -19.31
N ASN A 303 -16.64 -22.34 -19.95
CA ASN A 303 -16.88 -22.45 -21.39
C ASN A 303 -15.71 -21.88 -22.20
N PRO A 304 -15.21 -22.59 -23.21
CA PRO A 304 -14.10 -22.13 -24.05
C PRO A 304 -14.46 -20.86 -24.84
N GLN A 305 -13.42 -20.10 -25.18
CA GLN A 305 -13.50 -18.77 -25.79
C GLN A 305 -14.13 -18.76 -27.20
N ASP A 306 -14.14 -19.91 -27.88
CA ASP A 306 -14.48 -20.09 -29.30
C ASP A 306 -15.98 -19.92 -29.63
N LEU A 307 -16.82 -19.76 -28.61
CA LEU A 307 -18.24 -19.46 -28.75
C LEU A 307 -18.45 -17.94 -28.63
N GLU A 308 -19.42 -17.36 -29.35
CA GLU A 308 -19.82 -15.95 -29.21
C GLU A 308 -20.45 -15.69 -27.82
N ILE A 309 -19.61 -15.64 -26.79
CA ILE A 309 -20.03 -15.51 -25.40
C ILE A 309 -20.44 -14.05 -25.11
N GLU A 310 -19.82 -13.07 -25.76
CA GLU A 310 -20.00 -11.66 -25.37
C GLU A 310 -21.38 -11.08 -25.70
N GLY A 311 -22.00 -11.55 -26.79
CA GLY A 311 -23.36 -11.16 -27.21
C GLY A 311 -24.44 -12.19 -26.84
N GLY A 312 -24.05 -13.38 -26.36
CA GLY A 312 -24.94 -14.50 -26.11
C GLY A 312 -25.58 -14.51 -24.72
N VAL A 313 -26.72 -15.18 -24.62
CA VAL A 313 -27.27 -15.63 -23.33
C VAL A 313 -26.56 -16.92 -22.95
N GLN A 314 -25.78 -16.88 -21.87
CA GLN A 314 -25.04 -18.03 -21.35
C GLN A 314 -25.79 -18.68 -20.19
N LEU A 315 -26.74 -19.58 -20.50
CA LEU A 315 -27.53 -20.28 -19.49
C LEU A 315 -26.74 -21.35 -18.74
N ASN A 316 -25.62 -21.83 -19.29
CA ASN A 316 -24.75 -22.81 -18.64
C ASN A 316 -23.29 -22.35 -18.70
N PRO A 317 -22.79 -21.58 -17.72
CA PRO A 317 -21.42 -21.07 -17.71
C PRO A 317 -20.34 -22.14 -17.46
N GLN A 318 -20.74 -23.39 -17.19
CA GLN A 318 -19.85 -24.50 -16.81
C GLN A 318 -18.88 -24.12 -15.69
N SER A 319 -19.39 -23.45 -14.64
CA SER A 319 -18.59 -22.95 -13.51
C SER A 319 -17.71 -24.02 -12.85
N GLU A 320 -18.15 -25.28 -12.84
CA GLU A 320 -17.38 -26.42 -12.31
C GLU A 320 -16.08 -26.71 -13.10
N ALA A 321 -16.05 -26.37 -14.38
CA ALA A 321 -14.87 -26.51 -15.25
C ALA A 321 -14.00 -25.25 -15.27
N SER A 322 -14.39 -24.18 -14.56
CA SER A 322 -13.68 -22.90 -14.56
C SER A 322 -12.29 -22.97 -13.94
N LEU A 323 -11.44 -22.00 -14.29
CA LEU A 323 -10.15 -21.83 -13.63
C LEU A 323 -10.32 -21.56 -12.12
N ALA A 324 -11.35 -20.79 -11.74
CA ALA A 324 -11.64 -20.53 -10.33
C ALA A 324 -11.91 -21.82 -9.53
N GLN A 325 -12.76 -22.71 -10.05
CA GLN A 325 -13.05 -23.99 -9.40
C GLN A 325 -11.82 -24.90 -9.35
N LYS A 326 -11.03 -24.95 -10.43
CA LYS A 326 -9.79 -25.75 -10.49
C LYS A 326 -8.74 -25.26 -9.48
N LEU A 327 -8.56 -23.95 -9.36
CA LEU A 327 -7.70 -23.34 -8.33
C LEU A 327 -8.19 -23.67 -6.92
N ALA A 328 -9.49 -23.53 -6.65
CA ALA A 328 -10.05 -23.86 -5.34
C ALA A 328 -9.81 -25.32 -4.95
N ASN A 329 -10.03 -26.24 -5.90
CA ASN A 329 -9.82 -27.67 -5.72
C ASN A 329 -8.36 -28.04 -5.47
N HIS A 330 -7.43 -27.40 -6.21
CA HIS A 330 -6.00 -27.65 -6.11
C HIS A 330 -5.41 -27.10 -4.81
N LEU A 331 -5.71 -25.84 -4.49
CA LEU A 331 -5.14 -25.13 -3.34
C LEU A 331 -5.86 -25.41 -2.03
N LYS A 332 -7.04 -26.06 -2.07
CA LYS A 332 -7.88 -26.33 -0.90
C LYS A 332 -8.30 -25.06 -0.14
N VAL A 333 -8.45 -23.95 -0.86
CA VAL A 333 -8.90 -22.66 -0.33
C VAL A 333 -9.99 -22.07 -1.24
N PRO A 334 -10.93 -21.28 -0.71
CA PRO A 334 -11.99 -20.68 -1.52
C PRO A 334 -11.44 -19.64 -2.50
N VAL A 335 -11.97 -19.65 -3.72
CA VAL A 335 -11.68 -18.66 -4.77
C VAL A 335 -12.94 -17.86 -5.06
N HIS A 336 -12.84 -16.54 -5.03
CA HIS A 336 -13.91 -15.63 -5.43
C HIS A 336 -13.64 -15.13 -6.84
N ALA A 337 -14.60 -15.25 -7.75
CA ALA A 337 -14.40 -14.83 -9.14
C ALA A 337 -15.70 -14.38 -9.79
N PHE A 338 -15.59 -13.52 -10.79
CA PHE A 338 -16.70 -13.20 -11.68
C PHE A 338 -16.87 -14.31 -12.73
N VAL A 339 -18.12 -14.70 -12.96
CA VAL A 339 -18.52 -15.47 -14.15
C VAL A 339 -18.75 -14.55 -15.34
N THR A 340 -19.11 -13.29 -15.08
CA THR A 340 -19.25 -12.25 -16.11
C THR A 340 -17.94 -11.48 -16.33
N ARG A 341 -17.93 -10.55 -17.28
CA ARG A 341 -16.88 -9.54 -17.41
C ARG A 341 -16.76 -8.74 -16.11
N SER A 342 -15.58 -8.24 -15.86
CA SER A 342 -15.31 -7.28 -14.81
C SER A 342 -15.45 -5.85 -15.36
N ASP A 343 -16.00 -4.95 -14.57
CA ASP A 343 -16.20 -3.55 -14.93
C ASP A 343 -15.29 -2.64 -14.09
N TYR A 344 -14.26 -2.12 -14.77
CA TYR A 344 -13.28 -1.20 -14.20
C TYR A 344 -13.59 0.28 -14.50
N LYS A 345 -14.69 0.60 -15.20
CA LYS A 345 -14.95 1.96 -15.73
C LYS A 345 -15.01 3.05 -14.67
N ASN A 346 -15.35 2.67 -13.44
CA ASN A 346 -15.51 3.58 -12.31
C ASN A 346 -14.27 3.67 -11.41
N THR A 347 -13.15 3.05 -11.79
CA THR A 347 -11.89 3.03 -11.01
C THR A 347 -11.52 4.43 -10.50
N TRP A 348 -11.62 5.45 -11.35
CA TRP A 348 -11.30 6.85 -11.03
C TRP A 348 -12.54 7.70 -10.67
N GLY A 349 -13.59 7.05 -10.18
CA GLY A 349 -14.85 7.69 -9.83
C GLY A 349 -15.97 7.36 -10.83
N SER A 350 -17.19 7.38 -10.33
CA SER A 350 -18.40 7.12 -11.09
C SER A 350 -18.80 8.32 -11.96
N PHE A 351 -19.76 8.10 -12.86
CA PHE A 351 -20.41 9.20 -13.57
C PHE A 351 -21.04 10.22 -12.60
N MET A 352 -21.64 9.74 -11.51
CA MET A 352 -22.25 10.59 -10.50
C MET A 352 -21.17 11.40 -9.75
N ASP A 353 -20.07 10.76 -9.35
CA ASP A 353 -18.96 11.46 -8.67
C ASP A 353 -18.40 12.58 -9.55
N ARG A 354 -18.27 12.35 -10.87
CA ARG A 354 -17.86 13.41 -11.81
C ARG A 354 -18.85 14.56 -11.87
N ARG A 355 -20.15 14.25 -11.90
CA ARG A 355 -21.22 15.27 -11.95
C ARG A 355 -21.30 16.07 -10.66
N GLU A 356 -21.12 15.42 -9.51
CA GLU A 356 -20.99 16.07 -8.21
C GLU A 356 -19.75 16.97 -8.13
N GLY A 357 -18.63 16.55 -8.73
CA GLY A 357 -17.42 17.36 -8.84
C GLY A 357 -17.62 18.65 -9.64
N GLU A 358 -18.45 18.62 -10.69
CA GLU A 358 -18.83 19.83 -11.43
C GLU A 358 -19.73 20.75 -10.58
N ILE A 359 -20.62 20.17 -9.77
CA ILE A 359 -21.45 20.95 -8.83
C ILE A 359 -20.55 21.68 -7.82
N CYS A 360 -19.52 21.03 -7.27
CA CYS A 360 -18.56 21.70 -6.37
C CYS A 360 -17.93 22.95 -6.99
N LYS A 361 -17.62 22.94 -8.29
CA LYS A 361 -17.03 24.11 -8.96
C LYS A 361 -18.03 25.27 -9.06
N ILE A 362 -19.30 24.96 -9.33
CA ILE A 362 -20.37 25.94 -9.50
C ILE A 362 -20.78 26.53 -8.15
N THR A 363 -20.76 25.72 -7.08
CA THR A 363 -21.23 26.10 -5.74
C THR A 363 -20.14 26.70 -4.86
N SER A 364 -18.96 27.02 -5.41
CA SER A 364 -17.79 27.45 -4.64
C SER A 364 -17.44 26.47 -3.50
N LYS A 365 -17.51 25.17 -3.79
CA LYS A 365 -17.24 24.03 -2.90
C LYS A 365 -18.20 23.87 -1.72
N SER A 366 -19.32 24.58 -1.69
CA SER A 366 -20.29 24.48 -0.59
C SER A 366 -21.16 23.21 -0.62
N LEU A 367 -21.33 22.57 -1.78
CA LEU A 367 -22.14 21.36 -1.97
C LEU A 367 -21.51 20.40 -2.98
N PRO A 368 -21.58 19.06 -2.77
CA PRO A 368 -22.43 18.32 -1.81
C PRO A 368 -21.88 18.22 -0.37
N GLY A 369 -20.80 18.94 -0.07
CA GLY A 369 -20.20 19.14 1.26
C GLY A 369 -18.76 19.62 1.09
N GLU A 370 -18.29 20.54 1.93
CA GLU A 370 -16.96 21.16 1.77
C GLU A 370 -15.82 20.13 1.79
N GLU A 371 -15.91 19.14 2.69
CA GLU A 371 -14.94 18.05 2.82
C GLU A 371 -14.86 17.18 1.55
N TRP A 372 -16.00 16.70 1.04
CA TRP A 372 -16.03 15.89 -0.18
C TRP A 372 -15.54 16.67 -1.41
N CYS A 373 -15.93 17.94 -1.53
CA CYS A 373 -15.43 18.82 -2.60
C CYS A 373 -13.91 19.03 -2.49
N GLY A 374 -13.38 19.12 -1.28
CA GLY A 374 -11.95 19.18 -1.00
C GLY A 374 -11.22 17.91 -1.45
N GLU A 375 -11.68 16.74 -1.02
CA GLU A 375 -11.09 15.44 -1.39
C GLU A 375 -11.14 15.20 -2.89
N TRP A 376 -12.29 15.46 -3.53
CA TRP A 376 -12.43 15.33 -4.98
C TRP A 376 -11.52 16.30 -5.73
N GLY A 377 -11.40 17.54 -5.24
CA GLY A 377 -10.48 18.55 -5.79
C GLY A 377 -9.01 18.11 -5.73
N ALA A 378 -8.57 17.61 -4.57
CA ALA A 378 -7.22 17.08 -4.38
C ALA A 378 -6.94 15.90 -5.32
N ALA A 379 -7.88 14.95 -5.40
CA ALA A 379 -7.85 13.82 -6.33
C ALA A 379 -7.71 14.26 -7.79
N MET A 380 -8.43 15.30 -8.21
CA MET A 380 -8.36 15.82 -9.58
C MET A 380 -7.03 16.54 -9.87
N ASN A 381 -6.49 17.27 -8.91
CA ASN A 381 -5.18 17.92 -9.05
C ASN A 381 -4.05 16.89 -9.17
N GLU A 382 -4.10 15.83 -8.35
CA GLU A 382 -3.15 14.72 -8.43
C GLU A 382 -3.17 14.06 -9.82
N ARG A 383 -4.37 13.76 -10.33
CA ARG A 383 -4.55 13.17 -11.67
C ARG A 383 -4.09 14.09 -12.80
N LYS A 384 -4.13 15.41 -12.60
CA LYS A 384 -3.57 16.36 -13.57
C LYS A 384 -2.05 16.17 -13.65
N GLY A 385 -1.38 16.12 -12.50
CA GLY A 385 0.06 15.85 -12.42
C GLY A 385 0.46 14.50 -13.01
N SER A 386 -0.33 13.44 -12.77
CA SER A 386 -0.04 12.11 -13.36
C SER A 386 -0.14 12.12 -14.89
N LYS A 387 -1.12 12.82 -15.45
CA LYS A 387 -1.29 12.98 -16.90
C LYS A 387 -0.17 13.81 -17.53
N GLU A 388 0.33 14.82 -16.82
CA GLU A 388 1.49 15.59 -17.26
C GLU A 388 2.77 14.74 -17.26
N LYS A 389 2.94 13.86 -16.26
CA LYS A 389 4.13 13.00 -16.14
C LYS A 389 4.15 11.81 -17.11
N PHE A 390 3.03 11.12 -17.29
CA PHE A 390 2.98 9.86 -18.06
C PHE A 390 1.64 9.63 -18.79
N THR A 391 0.95 10.71 -19.16
CA THR A 391 -0.28 10.72 -19.99
C THR A 391 -1.45 9.87 -19.51
N SER A 392 -1.38 9.33 -18.28
CA SER A 392 -2.40 8.45 -17.71
C SER A 392 -2.96 9.01 -16.41
N THR A 393 -4.22 8.70 -16.16
CA THR A 393 -4.93 9.00 -14.92
C THR A 393 -4.42 8.05 -13.85
N TYR A 394 -3.92 8.58 -12.75
CA TYR A 394 -3.49 7.80 -11.62
C TYR A 394 -3.74 8.55 -10.31
N GLN A 395 -3.90 7.79 -9.23
CA GLN A 395 -3.96 8.29 -7.88
C GLN A 395 -3.14 7.39 -6.99
N ARG A 396 -2.23 8.00 -6.23
CA ARG A 396 -1.31 7.34 -5.32
C ARG A 396 -2.04 6.66 -4.16
N SER A 397 -3.19 7.20 -3.77
CA SER A 397 -4.07 6.56 -2.78
C SER A 397 -4.83 5.35 -3.33
N GLY A 398 -4.76 5.08 -4.64
CA GLY A 398 -5.46 3.99 -5.30
C GLY A 398 -6.80 4.38 -5.89
N ALA A 399 -7.49 3.41 -6.48
CA ALA A 399 -8.80 3.57 -7.07
C ALA A 399 -9.87 4.04 -6.05
N LEU A 400 -10.81 4.87 -6.51
CA LEU A 400 -11.91 5.39 -5.67
C LEU A 400 -13.07 4.40 -5.54
N LYS A 401 -13.37 3.65 -6.59
CA LYS A 401 -14.45 2.65 -6.59
C LYS A 401 -13.88 1.26 -6.88
N PRO A 402 -14.44 0.21 -6.25
CA PRO A 402 -14.01 -1.15 -6.51
C PRO A 402 -14.41 -1.59 -7.92
N VAL A 403 -13.83 -2.70 -8.36
CA VAL A 403 -14.25 -3.42 -9.56
C VAL A 403 -15.69 -3.90 -9.39
N ALA A 404 -16.54 -3.62 -10.36
CA ALA A 404 -17.94 -4.05 -10.36
C ALA A 404 -18.13 -5.27 -11.28
N PRO A 405 -19.18 -6.08 -11.09
CA PRO A 405 -19.55 -7.07 -12.08
C PRO A 405 -20.09 -6.38 -13.34
N GLY A 406 -19.54 -6.74 -14.48
CA GLY A 406 -20.07 -6.40 -15.79
C GLY A 406 -21.31 -7.22 -16.14
N SER A 407 -21.98 -6.81 -17.22
CA SER A 407 -23.29 -7.36 -17.63
C SER A 407 -23.23 -8.54 -18.59
N SER A 408 -22.07 -8.81 -19.21
CA SER A 408 -21.92 -9.88 -20.22
C SER A 408 -21.01 -11.03 -19.75
N PRO A 409 -21.26 -12.27 -20.19
CA PRO A 409 -22.47 -12.71 -20.90
C PRO A 409 -23.74 -12.50 -20.07
N TYR A 410 -24.89 -12.42 -20.75
CA TYR A 410 -26.19 -12.36 -20.08
C TYR A 410 -26.56 -13.74 -19.55
N GLY A 411 -27.23 -13.81 -18.39
CA GLY A 411 -27.72 -15.08 -17.81
C GLY A 411 -27.04 -15.44 -16.48
N PRO A 412 -25.70 -15.56 -16.41
CA PRO A 412 -25.02 -15.91 -15.16
C PRO A 412 -25.24 -14.91 -14.03
N ALA A 413 -25.09 -15.38 -12.80
CA ALA A 413 -25.17 -14.54 -11.61
C ALA A 413 -24.14 -13.41 -11.67
N ARG A 414 -24.59 -12.20 -11.31
CA ARG A 414 -23.73 -11.01 -11.23
C ARG A 414 -23.10 -10.93 -9.85
N GLY A 415 -21.82 -10.54 -9.82
CA GLY A 415 -21.04 -10.39 -8.59
C GLY A 415 -19.96 -11.45 -8.47
N LEU A 416 -19.16 -11.34 -7.41
CA LEU A 416 -18.18 -12.35 -7.07
C LEU A 416 -18.91 -13.59 -6.54
N ILE A 417 -18.65 -14.73 -7.17
CA ILE A 417 -19.14 -16.03 -6.72
C ILE A 417 -18.01 -16.72 -5.96
N GLU A 418 -18.33 -17.35 -4.83
CA GLU A 418 -17.40 -18.19 -4.08
C GLU A 418 -17.40 -19.61 -4.64
N PHE A 419 -16.23 -20.05 -5.10
CA PHE A 419 -15.92 -21.41 -5.55
C PHE A 419 -15.22 -22.13 -4.40
N LYS A 420 -15.89 -23.14 -3.83
CA LYS A 420 -15.36 -23.90 -2.69
C LYS A 420 -14.60 -25.13 -3.19
N PRO A 421 -13.55 -25.56 -2.48
CA PRO A 421 -12.91 -26.84 -2.78
C PRO A 421 -13.92 -27.99 -2.73
N ASN A 422 -13.88 -28.88 -3.71
CA ASN A 422 -14.64 -30.13 -3.65
C ASN A 422 -14.16 -30.95 -2.45
N ALA A 423 -15.13 -31.59 -1.78
CA ALA A 423 -14.93 -32.44 -0.61
C ALA A 423 -13.97 -33.61 -0.89
#